data_AF-A0A7Y5VNH8-F1
#
_entry.id   AF-A0A7Y5VNH8-F1
#
_cell.length_a   1.000
_cell.length_b   1.000
_cell.length_c   1.000
_cell.angle_alpha   90.00
_cell.angle_beta   90.00
_cell.angle_gamma   90.00
#
_symmetry.space_group_name_H-M   'P 1'
#
loop_
_entity.id
_entity.type
_entity.pdbx_description
1 polymer ?
#
loop_
_entity_poly.entity_id
_entity_poly.type
_entity_poly.pdbx_seq_one_letter_code
_entity_poly.pdbx_strand_id
1 'polypeptide(L)'
;MREALDLRPLDFGDILSRAFALYRSHFGVAFGLFLILAFPLSAAASLALFNVFRMDVPDPRDFNQQAYTILQGTWSFVFAFGFSGPAFAFLLSRAFMGGERSVMLGLKALSRRGAYLTFLTFFFLPYFIVLTGAQLGIAYAHDREGFGGGIVLLELLRFVLLAPMSFYVLIRFALACAIAVLEDTNARETMRRLNMLMRGARWRYFWLNVVMSLCVFVLAIPGEVGAYLLADKNWPVAGVIVKEFWWAVVVPLYTATIVVYYFDQRSRREAFDIAVLAQSFGVDPADMPPIRREPNGLIRVPPYLPEGYGPDGTQTVSLEPEGAVRT
;
A
#
# COMPACT_ATOMS: atom_id res chain seq x y z
N MET A 1 -5.38 -16.27 21.92
CA MET A 1 -4.80 -16.80 20.66
C MET A 1 -4.51 -15.62 19.76
N ARG A 2 -3.25 -15.24 19.57
CA ARG A 2 -2.88 -14.14 18.67
C ARG A 2 -2.95 -14.71 17.25
N GLU A 3 -3.87 -14.22 16.41
CA GLU A 3 -3.96 -14.60 14.99
C GLU A 3 -2.64 -14.24 14.30
N ALA A 4 -1.71 -15.20 14.22
CA ALA A 4 -0.64 -15.15 13.23
C ALA A 4 -1.34 -15.36 11.88
N LEU A 5 -1.45 -14.30 11.08
CA LEU A 5 -2.02 -14.41 9.74
C LEU A 5 -1.20 -15.44 8.93
N ASP A 6 -1.87 -16.45 8.41
CA ASP A 6 -1.31 -17.53 7.57
C ASP A 6 -0.54 -16.94 6.37
N LEU A 7 0.80 -16.99 6.40
CA LEU A 7 1.68 -16.27 5.47
C LEU A 7 1.79 -16.91 4.08
N ARG A 8 0.98 -17.94 3.76
CA ARG A 8 1.00 -18.61 2.46
C ARG A 8 0.75 -17.67 1.27
N PRO A 9 1.16 -18.06 0.05
CA PRO A 9 0.72 -17.41 -1.19
C PRO A 9 -0.81 -17.29 -1.25
N LEU A 10 -1.32 -16.07 -1.36
CA LEU A 10 -2.74 -15.75 -1.29
C LEU A 10 -3.35 -15.69 -2.67
N ASP A 11 -4.61 -16.07 -2.84
CA ASP A 11 -5.33 -15.74 -4.07
C ASP A 11 -5.76 -14.25 -4.08
N PHE A 12 -6.29 -13.78 -5.21
CA PHE A 12 -6.77 -12.41 -5.36
C PHE A 12 -7.82 -12.02 -4.31
N GLY A 13 -8.86 -12.85 -4.12
CA GLY A 13 -9.92 -12.60 -3.14
C GLY A 13 -9.44 -12.71 -1.69
N ASP A 14 -8.45 -13.56 -1.43
CA ASP A 14 -7.84 -13.71 -0.10
C ASP A 14 -7.12 -12.44 0.33
N ILE A 15 -6.39 -11.79 -0.57
CA ILE A 15 -5.71 -10.51 -0.28
C ILE A 15 -6.72 -9.48 0.19
N LEU A 16 -7.83 -9.33 -0.55
CA LEU A 16 -8.86 -8.37 -0.25
C LEU A 16 -9.53 -8.66 1.09
N SER A 17 -9.98 -9.90 1.29
CA SER A 17 -10.63 -10.35 2.51
C SER A 17 -9.74 -10.14 3.73
N ARG A 18 -8.45 -10.43 3.61
CA ARG A 18 -7.46 -10.21 4.66
C ARG A 18 -7.18 -8.73 4.91
N ALA A 19 -7.12 -7.90 3.88
CA ALA A 19 -6.96 -6.46 4.05
C ALA A 19 -8.14 -5.85 4.83
N PHE A 20 -9.38 -6.26 4.51
CA PHE A 20 -10.57 -5.87 5.26
C PHE A 20 -10.55 -6.38 6.70
N ALA A 21 -10.22 -7.65 6.92
CA ALA A 21 -10.13 -8.23 8.26
C ALA A 21 -9.05 -7.53 9.10
N LEU A 22 -7.91 -7.22 8.51
CA LEU A 22 -6.79 -6.55 9.14
C LEU A 22 -7.13 -5.10 9.49
N TYR A 23 -7.78 -4.38 8.58
CA TYR A 23 -8.26 -3.03 8.83
C TYR A 23 -9.33 -3.01 9.93
N ARG A 24 -10.32 -3.91 9.89
CA ARG A 24 -11.39 -4.00 10.90
C ARG A 24 -10.85 -4.33 12.30
N SER A 25 -9.91 -5.26 12.38
CA SER A 25 -9.29 -5.66 13.66
C SER A 25 -8.38 -4.58 14.26
N HIS A 26 -7.86 -3.67 13.42
CA HIS A 26 -6.92 -2.62 13.83
C HIS A 26 -7.44 -1.22 13.54
N PHE A 27 -8.76 -1.05 13.46
CA PHE A 27 -9.39 0.20 13.05
C PHE A 27 -8.89 1.40 13.87
N GLY A 28 -8.87 1.29 15.21
CA GLY A 28 -8.47 2.41 16.07
C GLY A 28 -7.03 2.88 15.85
N VAL A 29 -6.09 1.96 15.62
CA VAL A 29 -4.68 2.29 15.33
C VAL A 29 -4.55 2.89 13.93
N ALA A 30 -5.23 2.31 12.95
CA ALA A 30 -5.25 2.78 11.57
C ALA A 30 -5.83 4.21 11.48
N PHE A 31 -7.04 4.38 11.99
CA PHE A 31 -7.73 5.66 12.03
C PHE A 31 -6.95 6.71 12.83
N GLY A 32 -6.49 6.38 14.03
CA GLY A 32 -5.74 7.33 14.86
C GLY A 32 -4.44 7.80 14.20
N LEU A 33 -3.73 6.92 13.49
CA LEU A 33 -2.52 7.29 12.78
C LEU A 33 -2.80 8.24 11.61
N PHE A 34 -3.80 7.94 10.77
CA PHE A 34 -4.17 8.80 9.64
C PHE A 34 -4.80 10.12 10.12
N LEU A 35 -5.53 10.10 11.22
CA LEU A 35 -6.10 11.30 11.83
C LEU A 35 -5.01 12.23 12.39
N ILE A 36 -3.92 11.68 12.93
CA ILE A 36 -2.83 12.49 13.51
C ILE A 36 -1.84 12.96 12.43
N LEU A 37 -1.54 12.12 11.42
CA LEU A 37 -0.48 12.38 10.45
C LEU A 37 -0.99 12.92 9.11
N ALA A 38 -2.06 12.36 8.54
CA ALA A 38 -2.55 12.77 7.22
C ALA A 38 -3.57 13.89 7.31
N PHE A 39 -4.60 13.73 8.14
CA PHE A 39 -5.74 14.65 8.23
C PHE A 39 -5.35 16.13 8.46
N PRO A 40 -4.49 16.51 9.43
CA PRO A 40 -4.20 17.93 9.63
C PRO A 40 -3.48 18.56 8.44
N LEU A 41 -2.58 17.82 7.78
CA LEU A 41 -1.86 18.29 6.60
C LEU A 41 -2.78 18.35 5.37
N SER A 42 -3.61 17.32 5.15
CA SER A 42 -4.53 17.26 4.02
C SER A 42 -5.67 18.26 4.15
N ALA A 43 -6.23 18.44 5.36
CA ALA A 43 -7.23 19.45 5.64
C ALA A 43 -6.68 20.87 5.49
N ALA A 44 -5.48 21.17 6.03
CA ALA A 44 -4.86 22.48 5.85
C ALA A 44 -4.60 22.80 4.38
N ALA A 45 -4.07 21.84 3.61
CA ALA A 45 -3.87 22.01 2.16
C ALA A 45 -5.19 22.19 1.42
N SER A 46 -6.22 21.40 1.76
CA SER A 46 -7.54 21.49 1.14
C SER A 46 -8.23 22.81 1.43
N LEU A 47 -8.10 23.35 2.65
CA LEU A 47 -8.61 24.67 3.01
C LEU A 47 -7.83 25.79 2.31
N ALA A 48 -6.51 25.65 2.17
CA ALA A 48 -5.71 26.61 1.41
C ALA A 48 -6.15 26.64 -0.07
N LEU A 49 -6.30 25.48 -0.70
CA LEU A 49 -6.80 25.36 -2.06
C LEU A 49 -8.23 25.92 -2.20
N PHE A 50 -9.10 25.61 -1.24
CA PHE A 50 -10.49 26.10 -1.23
C PHE A 50 -10.53 27.64 -1.29
N ASN A 51 -9.68 28.31 -0.51
CA ASN A 51 -9.54 29.77 -0.52
C ASN A 51 -8.91 30.31 -1.81
N VAL A 52 -7.85 29.65 -2.32
CA VAL A 52 -7.14 30.06 -3.54
C VAL A 52 -8.06 30.03 -4.76
N PHE A 53 -8.83 28.97 -4.90
CA PHE A 53 -9.73 28.77 -6.04
C PHE A 53 -11.12 29.40 -5.84
N ARG A 54 -11.36 30.06 -4.69
CA ARG A 54 -12.63 30.72 -4.35
C ARG A 54 -13.84 29.83 -4.64
N MET A 55 -13.78 28.62 -4.10
CA MET A 55 -14.83 27.60 -4.27
C MET A 55 -16.18 28.13 -3.76
N ASP A 56 -17.16 28.20 -4.65
CA ASP A 56 -18.56 28.49 -4.33
C ASP A 56 -19.41 27.21 -4.51
N VAL A 57 -20.63 27.32 -5.02
CA VAL A 57 -21.55 26.20 -5.21
C VAL A 57 -20.92 25.14 -6.14
N PRO A 58 -21.03 23.83 -5.81
CA PRO A 58 -20.41 22.79 -6.61
C PRO A 58 -20.95 22.71 -8.06
N ASP A 59 -20.19 23.19 -9.05
CA ASP A 59 -20.38 22.94 -10.49
C ASP A 59 -19.27 22.00 -11.03
N PRO A 60 -19.61 20.75 -11.41
CA PRO A 60 -18.64 19.81 -11.98
C PRO A 60 -17.98 20.24 -13.29
N ARG A 61 -18.54 21.24 -14.00
CA ARG A 61 -18.01 21.71 -15.28
C ARG A 61 -17.00 22.83 -15.11
N ASP A 62 -17.08 23.57 -14.01
CA ASP A 62 -16.20 24.70 -13.73
C ASP A 62 -14.74 24.24 -13.62
N PHE A 63 -13.86 24.95 -14.32
CA PHE A 63 -12.43 24.68 -14.29
C PHE A 63 -11.86 24.77 -12.88
N ASN A 64 -12.24 25.78 -12.09
CA ASN A 64 -11.67 25.95 -10.75
C ASN A 64 -12.04 24.74 -9.89
N GLN A 65 -13.29 24.30 -9.92
CA GLN A 65 -13.75 23.10 -9.22
C GLN A 65 -13.01 21.83 -9.63
N GLN A 66 -12.84 21.62 -10.94
CA GLN A 66 -12.03 20.49 -11.43
C GLN A 66 -10.59 20.59 -10.93
N ALA A 67 -9.98 21.78 -11.00
CA ALA A 67 -8.62 22.02 -10.57
C ALA A 67 -8.43 21.78 -9.06
N TYR A 68 -9.36 22.26 -8.25
CA TYR A 68 -9.42 21.99 -6.82
C TYR A 68 -9.52 20.49 -6.53
N THR A 69 -10.45 19.79 -7.20
CA THR A 69 -10.66 18.35 -6.99
C THR A 69 -9.42 17.53 -7.34
N ILE A 70 -8.78 17.86 -8.48
CA ILE A 70 -7.55 17.21 -8.94
C ILE A 70 -6.41 17.46 -7.94
N LEU A 71 -6.18 18.72 -7.57
CA LEU A 71 -5.08 19.09 -6.65
C LEU A 71 -5.31 18.52 -5.24
N GLN A 72 -6.53 18.61 -4.73
CA GLN A 72 -6.93 18.01 -3.46
C GLN A 72 -6.64 16.51 -3.47
N GLY A 73 -7.13 15.78 -4.48
CA GLY A 73 -6.92 14.34 -4.60
C GLY A 73 -5.45 13.95 -4.63
N THR A 74 -4.63 14.67 -5.42
CA THR A 74 -3.18 14.45 -5.48
C THR A 74 -2.51 14.66 -4.13
N TRP A 75 -2.77 15.78 -3.44
CA TRP A 75 -2.10 16.08 -2.17
C TRP A 75 -2.58 15.19 -1.02
N SER A 76 -3.89 14.92 -0.93
CA SER A 76 -4.43 13.99 0.08
C SER A 76 -3.81 12.60 -0.09
N PHE A 77 -3.59 12.14 -1.33
CA PHE A 77 -2.87 10.90 -1.58
C PHE A 77 -1.40 10.98 -1.14
N VAL A 78 -0.66 12.03 -1.53
CA VAL A 78 0.75 12.21 -1.14
C VAL A 78 0.91 12.22 0.37
N PHE A 79 0.05 12.93 1.11
CA PHE A 79 0.11 12.95 2.58
C PHE A 79 -0.26 11.61 3.20
N ALA A 80 -1.32 10.99 2.70
CA ALA A 80 -1.80 9.72 3.22
C ALA A 80 -0.78 8.59 3.01
N PHE A 81 -0.16 8.48 1.84
CA PHE A 81 0.77 7.39 1.53
C PHE A 81 2.24 7.71 1.75
N GLY A 82 2.62 8.99 1.75
CA GLY A 82 3.98 9.42 2.04
C GLY A 82 4.31 9.45 3.53
N PHE A 83 3.34 9.79 4.37
CA PHE A 83 3.56 9.97 5.82
C PHE A 83 2.83 8.94 6.66
N SER A 84 1.51 8.76 6.47
CA SER A 84 0.71 7.86 7.31
C SER A 84 0.84 6.39 6.89
N GLY A 85 0.86 6.15 5.58
CA GLY A 85 0.95 4.82 4.98
C GLY A 85 2.16 4.01 5.42
N PRO A 86 3.38 4.56 5.51
CA PRO A 86 4.58 3.81 5.88
C PRO A 86 4.60 3.48 7.37
N ALA A 87 4.16 4.41 8.21
CA ALA A 87 3.97 4.18 9.64
C ALA A 87 2.91 3.08 9.88
N PHE A 88 1.82 3.09 9.08
CA PHE A 88 0.80 2.05 9.17
C PHE A 88 1.33 0.70 8.67
N ALA A 89 2.06 0.69 7.56
CA ALA A 89 2.70 -0.51 7.02
C ALA A 89 3.65 -1.15 8.02
N PHE A 90 4.44 -0.34 8.73
CA PHE A 90 5.31 -0.79 9.82
C PHE A 90 4.51 -1.43 10.96
N LEU A 91 3.45 -0.79 11.43
CA LEU A 91 2.61 -1.32 12.49
C LEU A 91 1.87 -2.60 12.08
N LEU A 92 1.41 -2.67 10.82
CA LEU A 92 0.78 -3.86 10.28
C LEU A 92 1.78 -5.01 10.16
N SER A 93 3.00 -4.77 9.70
CA SER A 93 4.07 -5.79 9.71
C SER A 93 4.30 -6.36 11.11
N ARG A 94 4.37 -5.49 12.13
CA ARG A 94 4.42 -5.96 13.52
C ARG A 94 3.17 -6.73 13.92
N ALA A 95 2.00 -6.36 13.41
CA ALA A 95 0.77 -7.10 13.63
C ALA A 95 0.83 -8.53 13.08
N PHE A 96 1.41 -8.72 11.89
CA PHE A 96 1.70 -10.04 11.31
C PHE A 96 2.68 -10.85 12.17
N MET A 97 3.69 -10.20 12.75
CA MET A 97 4.69 -10.85 13.61
C MET A 97 4.27 -10.97 15.09
N GLY A 98 3.01 -10.65 15.43
CA GLY A 98 2.51 -10.76 16.81
C GLY A 98 3.08 -9.74 17.81
N GLY A 99 3.73 -8.68 17.32
CA GLY A 99 4.34 -7.63 18.12
C GLY A 99 3.35 -6.54 18.57
N GLU A 100 3.81 -5.70 19.50
CA GLU A 100 3.03 -4.55 20.01
C GLU A 100 2.73 -3.51 18.93
N ARG A 101 1.58 -2.85 19.10
CA ARG A 101 0.98 -1.91 18.15
C ARG A 101 0.61 -0.64 18.91
N SER A 102 1.26 0.47 18.58
CA SER A 102 0.95 1.77 19.17
C SER A 102 1.24 2.86 18.16
N VAL A 103 0.41 3.90 18.15
CA VAL A 103 0.58 5.09 17.29
C VAL A 103 1.96 5.72 17.52
N MET A 104 2.41 5.78 18.78
CA MET A 104 3.74 6.31 19.15
C MET A 104 4.88 5.52 18.51
N LEU A 105 4.72 4.21 18.40
CA LEU A 105 5.73 3.36 17.76
C LEU A 105 5.79 3.59 16.25
N GLY A 106 4.63 3.78 15.61
CA GLY A 106 4.55 4.15 14.19
C GLY A 106 5.19 5.51 13.90
N LEU A 107 4.93 6.50 14.76
CA LEU A 107 5.56 7.82 14.71
C LEU A 107 7.09 7.74 14.88
N LYS A 108 7.59 6.93 15.81
CA LYS A 108 9.02 6.72 16.03
C LYS A 108 9.71 6.02 14.85
N ALA A 109 9.01 5.08 14.22
CA ALA A 109 9.50 4.43 12.99
C ALA A 109 9.61 5.46 11.85
N LEU A 110 8.62 6.35 11.73
CA LEU A 110 8.64 7.44 10.75
C LEU A 110 9.77 8.43 11.01
N SER A 111 9.96 8.90 12.25
CA SER A 111 10.97 9.91 12.58
C SER A 111 12.39 9.44 12.29
N ARG A 112 12.67 8.15 12.49
CA ARG A 112 13.97 7.55 12.18
C ARG A 112 14.30 7.57 10.68
N ARG A 113 13.27 7.47 9.83
CA ARG A 113 13.41 7.36 8.36
C ARG A 113 12.83 8.57 7.62
N GLY A 114 12.54 9.67 8.32
CA GLY A 114 11.86 10.84 7.76
C GLY A 114 12.60 11.48 6.58
N ALA A 115 13.91 11.70 6.70
CA ALA A 115 14.72 12.25 5.60
C ALA A 115 14.64 11.40 4.33
N TYR A 116 14.57 10.08 4.49
CA TYR A 116 14.51 9.17 3.37
C TYR A 116 13.11 9.11 2.73
N LEU A 117 12.05 9.12 3.53
CA LEU A 117 10.67 9.21 3.02
C LEU A 117 10.42 10.54 2.30
N THR A 118 11.01 11.63 2.79
CA THR A 118 11.05 12.92 2.10
C THR A 118 11.75 12.79 0.74
N PHE A 119 12.93 12.17 0.68
CA PHE A 119 13.62 11.93 -0.59
C PHE A 119 12.78 11.11 -1.56
N LEU A 120 12.12 10.04 -1.09
CA LEU A 120 11.26 9.22 -1.92
C LEU A 120 10.07 10.03 -2.46
N THR A 121 9.49 10.91 -1.63
CA THR A 121 8.44 11.85 -2.06
C THR A 121 8.93 12.76 -3.16
N PHE A 122 10.12 13.35 -3.03
CA PHE A 122 10.75 14.17 -4.07
C PHE A 122 11.10 13.38 -5.33
N PHE A 123 11.47 12.10 -5.22
CA PHE A 123 11.73 11.25 -6.37
C PHE A 123 10.46 11.01 -7.21
N PHE A 124 9.30 10.87 -6.57
CA PHE A 124 8.02 10.70 -7.26
C PHE A 124 7.34 12.03 -7.65
N LEU A 125 7.78 13.16 -7.08
CA LEU A 125 7.20 14.48 -7.31
C LEU A 125 7.10 14.90 -8.79
N PRO A 126 8.12 14.71 -9.66
CA PRO A 126 8.01 15.04 -11.07
C PRO A 126 6.88 14.30 -11.77
N TYR A 127 6.64 13.03 -11.41
CA TYR A 127 5.53 12.26 -11.95
C TYR A 127 4.18 12.84 -11.51
N PHE A 128 4.05 13.23 -10.24
CA PHE A 128 2.82 13.88 -9.77
C PHE A 128 2.57 15.22 -10.45
N ILE A 129 3.60 16.02 -10.67
CA ILE A 129 3.49 17.29 -11.39
C ILE A 129 3.02 17.07 -12.83
N VAL A 130 3.65 16.14 -13.55
CA VAL A 130 3.29 15.84 -14.94
C VAL A 130 1.86 15.31 -15.05
N LEU A 131 1.48 14.37 -14.18
CA LEU A 131 0.14 13.76 -14.19
C LEU A 131 -0.95 14.76 -13.81
N THR A 132 -0.74 15.53 -12.74
CA THR A 132 -1.66 16.58 -12.30
C THR A 132 -1.76 17.67 -13.37
N GLY A 133 -0.63 18.11 -13.93
CA GLY A 133 -0.60 19.11 -15.00
C GLY A 133 -1.34 18.65 -16.25
N ALA A 134 -1.22 17.38 -16.65
CA ALA A 134 -1.98 16.80 -17.75
C ALA A 134 -3.49 16.76 -17.45
N GLN A 135 -3.88 16.38 -16.22
CA GLN A 135 -5.28 16.42 -15.80
C GLN A 135 -5.84 17.84 -15.83
N LEU A 136 -5.08 18.84 -15.35
CA LEU A 136 -5.46 20.25 -15.39
C LEU A 136 -5.56 20.79 -16.82
N GLY A 137 -4.62 20.44 -17.69
CA GLY A 137 -4.66 20.85 -19.10
C GLY A 137 -5.94 20.35 -19.80
N ILE A 138 -6.36 19.13 -19.49
CA ILE A 138 -7.63 18.61 -20.00
C ILE A 138 -8.84 19.31 -19.36
N ALA A 139 -8.76 19.70 -18.09
CA ALA A 139 -9.88 20.39 -17.41
C ALA A 139 -10.12 21.75 -18.05
N TYR A 140 -9.03 22.42 -18.37
CA TYR A 140 -9.02 23.70 -19.04
C TYR A 140 -9.56 23.61 -20.47
N ALA A 141 -9.19 22.56 -21.22
CA ALA A 141 -9.75 22.30 -22.54
C ALA A 141 -11.26 22.03 -22.47
N HIS A 142 -11.70 21.27 -21.46
CA HIS A 142 -13.12 20.96 -21.23
C HIS A 142 -13.96 22.24 -20.98
N ASP A 143 -13.45 23.15 -20.15
CA ASP A 143 -14.10 24.42 -19.82
C ASP A 143 -14.21 25.37 -21.04
N ARG A 144 -13.19 25.38 -21.90
CA ARG A 144 -13.10 26.27 -23.08
C ARG A 144 -13.96 25.86 -24.26
N GLU A 145 -14.01 24.58 -24.58
CA GLU A 145 -14.53 24.12 -25.87
C GLU A 145 -16.03 23.77 -25.83
N GLY A 146 -16.62 23.55 -24.64
CA GLY A 146 -18.00 23.07 -24.50
C GLY A 146 -18.22 21.66 -25.09
N PHE A 147 -19.25 20.94 -24.64
CA PHE A 147 -19.40 19.50 -24.90
C PHE A 147 -19.39 19.16 -26.42
N GLY A 148 -18.26 18.63 -26.90
CA GLY A 148 -18.01 18.30 -28.31
C GLY A 148 -17.13 17.06 -28.48
N GLY A 149 -16.94 16.61 -29.72
CA GLY A 149 -16.20 15.37 -30.02
C GLY A 149 -14.74 15.37 -29.52
N GLY A 150 -14.08 16.54 -29.51
CA GLY A 150 -12.74 16.71 -28.95
C GLY A 150 -12.69 16.48 -27.43
N ILE A 151 -13.69 16.97 -26.69
CA ILE A 151 -13.79 16.75 -25.24
C ILE A 151 -14.03 15.28 -24.91
N VAL A 152 -14.88 14.59 -25.67
CA VAL A 152 -15.11 13.14 -25.47
C VAL A 152 -13.81 12.36 -25.63
N LEU A 153 -12.99 12.71 -26.63
CA LEU A 153 -11.66 12.11 -26.82
C LEU A 153 -10.71 12.42 -25.65
N LEU A 154 -10.73 13.64 -25.12
CA LEU A 154 -9.90 14.04 -23.98
C LEU A 154 -10.32 13.38 -22.66
N GLU A 155 -11.62 13.21 -22.42
CA GLU A 155 -12.14 12.45 -21.26
C GLU A 155 -11.80 10.95 -21.38
N LEU A 156 -11.90 10.38 -22.58
CA LEU A 156 -11.42 9.03 -22.84
C LEU A 156 -9.91 8.92 -22.60
N LEU A 157 -9.11 9.93 -23.00
CA LEU A 157 -7.67 9.96 -22.74
C LEU A 157 -7.36 10.02 -21.25
N ARG A 158 -8.10 10.83 -20.48
CA ARG A 158 -8.03 10.87 -19.01
C ARG A 158 -8.25 9.49 -18.41
N PHE A 159 -9.28 8.79 -18.85
CA PHE A 159 -9.68 7.52 -18.27
C PHE A 159 -8.79 6.34 -18.71
N VAL A 160 -8.36 6.30 -19.97
CA VAL A 160 -7.64 5.17 -20.56
C VAL A 160 -6.14 5.23 -20.31
N LEU A 161 -5.53 6.42 -20.32
CA LEU A 161 -4.07 6.57 -20.16
C LEU A 161 -3.69 7.18 -18.81
N LEU A 162 -4.26 8.34 -18.47
CA LEU A 162 -3.81 9.08 -17.29
C LEU A 162 -4.23 8.38 -15.99
N ALA A 163 -5.47 7.91 -15.87
CA ALA A 163 -5.91 7.25 -14.64
C ALA A 163 -5.06 5.99 -14.32
N PRO A 164 -4.91 4.99 -15.21
CA PRO A 164 -4.05 3.83 -14.95
C PRO A 164 -2.60 4.20 -14.62
N MET A 165 -2.04 5.19 -15.31
CA MET A 165 -0.66 5.64 -15.09
C MET A 165 -0.51 6.34 -13.74
N SER A 166 -1.44 7.24 -13.40
CA SER A 166 -1.50 7.89 -12.08
C SER A 166 -1.61 6.88 -10.98
N PHE A 167 -2.53 5.92 -11.09
CA PHE A 167 -2.64 4.81 -10.15
C PHE A 167 -1.30 4.06 -10.05
N TYR A 168 -0.72 3.61 -11.17
CA TYR A 168 0.54 2.87 -11.15
C TYR A 168 1.67 3.61 -10.41
N VAL A 169 1.84 4.92 -10.64
CA VAL A 169 2.86 5.75 -9.97
C VAL A 169 2.55 5.90 -8.47
N LEU A 170 1.33 6.30 -8.13
CA LEU A 170 0.85 6.53 -6.75
C LEU A 170 1.05 5.28 -5.88
N ILE A 171 0.71 4.13 -6.45
CA ILE A 171 0.78 2.86 -5.76
C ILE A 171 2.24 2.39 -5.61
N ARG A 172 3.08 2.59 -6.64
CA ARG A 172 4.52 2.31 -6.53
C ARG A 172 5.19 3.18 -5.47
N PHE A 173 4.77 4.44 -5.35
CA PHE A 173 5.21 5.32 -4.28
C PHE A 173 4.82 4.73 -2.92
N ALA A 174 3.56 4.36 -2.73
CA ALA A 174 3.08 3.76 -1.48
C ALA A 174 3.82 2.46 -1.11
N LEU A 175 4.03 1.54 -2.06
CA LEU A 175 4.78 0.31 -1.84
C LEU A 175 6.27 0.58 -1.59
N ALA A 176 6.87 1.56 -2.28
CA ALA A 176 8.25 1.96 -2.03
C ALA A 176 8.41 2.50 -0.60
N CYS A 177 7.49 3.36 -0.14
CA CYS A 177 7.54 3.86 1.23
C CYS A 177 7.36 2.74 2.27
N ALA A 178 6.50 1.74 1.99
CA ALA A 178 6.38 0.57 2.85
C ALA A 178 7.68 -0.25 2.90
N ILE A 179 8.31 -0.56 1.76
CA ILE A 179 9.59 -1.28 1.69
C ILE A 179 10.70 -0.51 2.42
N ALA A 180 10.77 0.80 2.21
CA ALA A 180 11.73 1.69 2.84
C ALA A 180 11.74 1.57 4.38
N VAL A 181 10.55 1.52 4.98
CA VAL A 181 10.40 1.44 6.43
C VAL A 181 10.51 -0.01 6.93
N LEU A 182 10.01 -0.98 6.17
CA LEU A 182 9.97 -2.39 6.59
C LEU A 182 11.32 -3.10 6.45
N GLU A 183 12.10 -2.76 5.43
CA GLU A 183 13.37 -3.42 5.13
C GLU A 183 14.58 -2.54 5.46
N ASP A 184 14.36 -1.35 6.00
CA ASP A 184 15.42 -0.44 6.44
C ASP A 184 16.42 -0.05 5.31
N THR A 185 15.95 -0.08 4.06
CA THR A 185 16.75 0.11 2.84
C THR A 185 16.85 1.58 2.39
N ASN A 186 17.86 1.90 1.57
CA ASN A 186 18.04 3.23 0.97
C ASN A 186 17.27 3.38 -0.36
N ALA A 187 17.09 4.61 -0.87
CA ALA A 187 16.34 4.94 -2.10
C ALA A 187 16.56 3.99 -3.27
N ARG A 188 17.83 3.84 -3.63
CA ARG A 188 18.24 3.03 -4.78
C ARG A 188 17.93 1.56 -4.56
N GLU A 189 18.14 1.09 -3.34
CA GLU A 189 17.91 -0.30 -2.96
C GLU A 189 16.42 -0.61 -2.89
N THR A 190 15.62 0.25 -2.26
CA THR A 190 14.16 0.18 -2.26
C THR A 190 13.60 0.12 -3.69
N MET A 191 14.12 0.92 -4.63
CA MET A 191 13.66 0.88 -6.03
C MET A 191 14.05 -0.41 -6.76
N ARG A 192 15.26 -0.94 -6.52
CA ARG A 192 15.69 -2.25 -7.04
C ARG A 192 14.80 -3.36 -6.48
N ARG A 193 14.56 -3.32 -5.18
CA ARG A 193 13.72 -4.25 -4.43
C ARG A 193 12.28 -4.23 -4.91
N LEU A 194 11.68 -3.05 -5.03
CA LEU A 194 10.35 -2.84 -5.59
C LEU A 194 10.22 -3.48 -6.97
N ASN A 195 11.20 -3.27 -7.86
CA ASN A 195 11.20 -3.87 -9.19
C ASN A 195 11.32 -5.40 -9.15
N MET A 196 12.10 -5.95 -8.22
CA MET A 196 12.24 -7.40 -8.02
C MET A 196 10.91 -8.02 -7.55
N LEU A 197 10.26 -7.43 -6.54
CA LEU A 197 8.98 -7.89 -6.00
C LEU A 197 7.86 -7.82 -7.05
N MET A 198 7.81 -6.76 -7.86
CA MET A 198 6.78 -6.61 -8.89
C MET A 198 7.05 -7.37 -10.19
N ARG A 199 8.23 -7.97 -10.39
CA ARG A 199 8.62 -8.60 -11.66
C ARG A 199 7.76 -9.81 -11.97
N GLY A 200 6.87 -9.72 -12.97
CA GLY A 200 5.98 -10.83 -13.35
C GLY A 200 4.69 -10.93 -12.55
N ALA A 201 4.42 -9.98 -11.65
CA ALA A 201 3.14 -9.86 -10.93
C ALA A 201 2.41 -8.53 -11.25
N ARG A 202 2.90 -7.76 -12.23
CA ARG A 202 2.40 -6.41 -12.56
C ARG A 202 0.91 -6.39 -12.90
N TRP A 203 0.41 -7.40 -13.61
CA TRP A 203 -1.00 -7.47 -14.01
C TRP A 203 -1.92 -7.81 -12.84
N ARG A 204 -1.50 -8.75 -11.99
CA ARG A 204 -2.22 -9.06 -10.76
C ARG A 204 -2.29 -7.84 -9.85
N TYR A 205 -1.19 -7.10 -9.75
CA TYR A 205 -1.14 -5.85 -9.00
C TYR A 205 -2.09 -4.81 -9.58
N PHE A 206 -2.07 -4.59 -10.90
CA PHE A 206 -2.96 -3.66 -11.56
C PHE A 206 -4.43 -3.95 -11.22
N TRP A 207 -4.89 -5.19 -11.40
CA TRP A 207 -6.29 -5.55 -11.11
C TRP A 207 -6.65 -5.44 -9.64
N LEU A 208 -5.72 -5.78 -8.74
CA LEU A 208 -5.95 -5.63 -7.30
C LEU A 208 -6.22 -4.17 -6.94
N ASN A 209 -5.48 -3.26 -7.57
CA ASN A 209 -5.67 -1.84 -7.38
C ASN A 209 -6.94 -1.33 -8.05
N VAL A 210 -7.31 -1.79 -9.24
CA VAL A 210 -8.61 -1.45 -9.86
C VAL A 210 -9.76 -1.79 -8.91
N VAL A 211 -9.75 -3.01 -8.36
CA VAL A 211 -10.79 -3.45 -7.41
C VAL A 211 -10.75 -2.62 -6.13
N MET A 212 -9.57 -2.39 -5.54
CA MET A 212 -9.47 -1.57 -4.33
C MET A 212 -9.88 -0.12 -4.54
N SER A 213 -9.52 0.47 -5.66
CA SER A 213 -9.94 1.83 -6.03
C SER A 213 -11.45 1.92 -6.18
N LEU A 214 -12.10 0.89 -6.76
CA LEU A 214 -13.56 0.83 -6.82
C LEU A 214 -14.18 0.71 -5.42
N CYS A 215 -13.63 -0.13 -4.55
CA CYS A 215 -14.08 -0.24 -3.16
C CYS A 215 -13.95 1.10 -2.42
N VAL A 216 -12.79 1.75 -2.51
CA VAL A 216 -12.55 3.05 -1.88
C VAL A 216 -13.44 4.13 -2.47
N PHE A 217 -13.66 4.13 -3.79
CA PHE A 217 -14.58 5.06 -4.46
C PHE A 217 -16.00 4.95 -3.88
N VAL A 218 -16.54 3.74 -3.76
CA VAL A 218 -17.86 3.52 -3.15
C VAL A 218 -17.88 3.94 -1.67
N LEU A 219 -16.83 3.61 -0.92
CA LEU A 219 -16.70 3.99 0.49
C LEU A 219 -16.49 5.49 0.70
N ALA A 220 -16.03 6.23 -0.29
CA ALA A 220 -15.82 7.68 -0.20
C ALA A 220 -17.12 8.48 -0.40
N ILE A 221 -18.16 7.90 -1.02
CA ILE A 221 -19.43 8.56 -1.33
C ILE A 221 -20.04 9.29 -0.12
N PRO A 222 -20.13 8.69 1.09
CA PRO A 222 -20.73 9.38 2.24
C PRO A 222 -19.98 10.66 2.63
N GLY A 223 -18.65 10.70 2.48
CA GLY A 223 -17.84 11.89 2.72
C GLY A 223 -18.11 13.00 1.70
N GLU A 224 -18.22 12.65 0.42
CA GLU A 224 -18.55 13.61 -0.64
C GLU A 224 -19.98 14.15 -0.49
N VAL A 225 -20.95 13.28 -0.21
CA VAL A 225 -22.34 13.67 0.07
C VAL A 225 -22.43 14.55 1.30
N GLY A 226 -21.73 14.20 2.39
CA GLY A 226 -21.68 15.01 3.60
C GLY A 226 -21.10 16.41 3.34
N ALA A 227 -20.04 16.51 2.54
CA ALA A 227 -19.46 17.78 2.15
C ALA A 227 -20.41 18.63 1.30
N TYR A 228 -21.07 18.02 0.32
CA TYR A 228 -22.06 18.67 -0.53
C TYR A 228 -23.23 19.24 0.30
N LEU A 229 -23.81 18.43 1.20
CA LEU A 229 -24.92 18.85 2.05
C LEU A 229 -24.56 19.99 3.00
N LEU A 230 -23.29 20.05 3.45
CA LEU A 230 -22.81 21.15 4.28
C LEU A 230 -22.54 22.41 3.45
N ALA A 231 -22.01 22.27 2.25
CA ALA A 231 -21.84 23.39 1.32
C ALA A 231 -23.18 24.02 0.93
N ASP A 232 -24.20 23.20 0.65
CA ASP A 232 -25.57 23.65 0.33
C ASP A 232 -26.21 24.47 1.49
N LYS A 233 -25.87 24.11 2.74
CA LYS A 233 -26.26 24.87 3.95
C LYS A 233 -25.37 26.08 4.24
N ASN A 234 -24.59 26.53 3.27
CA ASN A 234 -23.64 27.65 3.38
C ASN A 234 -22.50 27.40 4.39
N TRP A 235 -22.15 26.14 4.69
CA TRP A 235 -21.03 25.74 5.55
C TRP A 235 -19.96 24.95 4.76
N PRO A 236 -19.40 25.49 3.67
CA PRO A 236 -18.50 24.74 2.79
C PRO A 236 -17.18 24.36 3.47
N VAL A 237 -16.67 25.20 4.37
CA VAL A 237 -15.47 24.91 5.18
C VAL A 237 -15.67 23.67 6.05
N ALA A 238 -16.83 23.55 6.70
CA ALA A 238 -17.18 22.36 7.47
C ALA A 238 -17.28 21.14 6.55
N GLY A 239 -17.82 21.31 5.33
CA GLY A 239 -17.88 20.26 4.31
C GLY A 239 -16.50 19.72 3.94
N VAL A 240 -15.51 20.59 3.69
CA VAL A 240 -14.12 20.19 3.41
C VAL A 240 -13.53 19.38 4.57
N ILE A 241 -13.73 19.85 5.80
CA ILE A 241 -13.21 19.17 7.00
C ILE A 241 -13.85 17.78 7.16
N VAL A 242 -15.16 17.67 6.99
CA VAL A 242 -15.89 16.39 7.07
C VAL A 242 -15.43 15.42 5.99
N LYS A 243 -15.22 15.89 4.76
CA LYS A 243 -14.65 15.08 3.68
C LYS A 243 -13.27 14.54 4.03
N GLU A 244 -12.35 15.40 4.47
CA GLU A 244 -10.98 15.00 4.81
C GLU A 244 -10.95 14.04 6.02
N PHE A 245 -11.83 14.27 6.99
CA PHE A 245 -12.01 13.36 8.12
C PHE A 245 -12.50 11.98 7.64
N TRP A 246 -13.47 11.95 6.73
CA TRP A 246 -13.97 10.71 6.16
C TRP A 246 -12.89 9.96 5.38
N TRP A 247 -12.03 10.67 4.64
CA TRP A 247 -10.88 10.06 3.99
C TRP A 247 -9.89 9.43 4.98
N ALA A 248 -9.66 10.03 6.15
CA ALA A 248 -8.83 9.41 7.20
C ALA A 248 -9.41 8.07 7.70
N VAL A 249 -10.72 7.87 7.58
CA VAL A 249 -11.37 6.57 7.84
C VAL A 249 -11.12 5.60 6.69
N VAL A 250 -11.30 6.04 5.44
CA VAL A 250 -11.30 5.13 4.26
C VAL A 250 -9.89 4.74 3.79
N VAL A 251 -8.93 5.67 3.73
CA VAL A 251 -7.61 5.40 3.14
C VAL A 251 -6.82 4.25 3.79
N PRO A 252 -6.83 4.05 5.12
CA PRO A 252 -6.05 2.97 5.72
C PRO A 252 -6.39 1.57 5.18
N LEU A 253 -7.63 1.35 4.71
CA LEU A 253 -8.02 0.10 4.05
C LEU A 253 -7.19 -0.17 2.78
N TYR A 254 -6.90 0.88 2.01
CA TYR A 254 -6.05 0.78 0.82
C TYR A 254 -4.63 0.41 1.21
N THR A 255 -4.08 1.06 2.25
CA THR A 255 -2.74 0.75 2.76
C THR A 255 -2.65 -0.68 3.29
N ALA A 256 -3.67 -1.18 4.00
CA ALA A 256 -3.72 -2.57 4.45
C ALA A 256 -3.58 -3.54 3.27
N THR A 257 -4.23 -3.24 2.13
CA THR A 257 -4.11 -4.06 0.91
C THR A 257 -2.68 -4.06 0.35
N ILE A 258 -2.00 -2.92 0.35
CA ILE A 258 -0.59 -2.83 -0.10
C ILE A 258 0.31 -3.69 0.80
N VAL A 259 0.08 -3.70 2.11
CA VAL A 259 0.88 -4.48 3.06
C VAL A 259 0.63 -5.98 2.90
N VAL A 260 -0.63 -6.40 2.78
CA VAL A 260 -0.97 -7.81 2.52
C VAL A 260 -0.36 -8.27 1.20
N TYR A 261 -0.44 -7.43 0.15
CA TYR A 261 0.18 -7.71 -1.13
C TYR A 261 1.72 -7.80 -1.03
N TYR A 262 2.35 -6.93 -0.25
CA TYR A 262 3.80 -6.97 -0.01
C TYR A 262 4.23 -8.31 0.60
N PHE A 263 3.53 -8.78 1.64
CA PHE A 263 3.82 -10.09 2.24
C PHE A 263 3.50 -11.25 1.28
N ASP A 264 2.40 -11.21 0.52
CA ASP A 264 2.11 -12.21 -0.51
C ASP A 264 3.26 -12.32 -1.54
N GLN A 265 3.80 -11.20 -2.00
CA GLN A 265 4.91 -11.21 -2.95
C GLN A 265 6.19 -11.75 -2.33
N ARG A 266 6.49 -11.44 -1.06
CA ARG A 266 7.64 -12.03 -0.36
C ARG A 266 7.47 -13.54 -0.17
N SER A 267 6.30 -14.01 0.23
CA SER A 267 6.04 -15.45 0.34
C SER A 267 6.23 -16.16 -1.01
N ARG A 268 5.77 -15.57 -2.12
CA ARG A 268 5.92 -16.15 -3.48
C ARG A 268 7.33 -16.10 -4.06
N ARG A 269 8.13 -15.09 -3.70
CA ARG A 269 9.44 -14.82 -4.31
C ARG A 269 10.61 -15.28 -3.45
N GLU A 270 10.43 -15.26 -2.14
CA GLU A 270 11.48 -15.43 -1.13
C GLU A 270 11.18 -16.58 -0.18
N ALA A 271 10.03 -17.26 -0.34
CA ALA A 271 9.55 -18.26 0.62
C ALA A 271 9.54 -17.73 2.06
N PHE A 272 9.10 -16.47 2.20
CA PHE A 272 9.05 -15.78 3.50
C PHE A 272 8.19 -16.53 4.52
N ASP A 273 7.14 -17.21 4.08
CA ASP A 273 6.33 -18.11 4.90
C ASP A 273 7.14 -19.26 5.48
N ILE A 274 7.97 -19.92 4.67
CA ILE A 274 8.86 -21.00 5.10
C ILE A 274 9.92 -20.47 6.05
N ALA A 275 10.50 -19.29 5.77
CA ALA A 275 11.51 -18.68 6.64
C ALA A 275 10.95 -18.38 8.04
N VAL A 276 9.72 -17.87 8.13
CA VAL A 276 9.03 -17.64 9.40
C VAL A 276 8.68 -18.95 10.11
N LEU A 277 8.21 -19.96 9.36
CA LEU A 277 7.96 -21.30 9.89
C LEU A 277 9.22 -21.95 10.47
N ALA A 278 10.34 -21.90 9.75
CA ALA A 278 11.58 -22.52 10.22
C ALA A 278 12.22 -21.73 11.37
N GLN A 279 12.02 -20.41 11.46
CA GLN A 279 12.35 -19.63 12.66
C GLN A 279 11.56 -20.11 13.90
N SER A 280 10.32 -20.56 13.73
CA SER A 280 9.55 -21.14 14.85
C SER A 280 10.12 -22.47 15.37
N PHE A 281 10.93 -23.15 14.56
CA PHE A 281 11.71 -24.34 14.93
C PHE A 281 13.13 -24.01 15.41
N GLY A 282 13.47 -22.73 15.61
CA GLY A 282 14.78 -22.30 16.08
C GLY A 282 15.87 -22.28 15.00
N VAL A 283 15.50 -22.42 13.72
CA VAL A 283 16.43 -22.29 12.59
C VAL A 283 16.57 -20.80 12.25
N ASP A 284 17.80 -20.27 12.28
CA ASP A 284 18.03 -18.90 11.84
C ASP A 284 17.78 -18.80 10.32
N PRO A 285 16.93 -17.88 9.83
CA PRO A 285 16.76 -17.62 8.41
C PRO A 285 18.07 -17.32 7.65
N ALA A 286 19.10 -16.82 8.32
CA ALA A 286 20.43 -16.60 7.73
C ALA A 286 21.16 -17.93 7.41
N ASP A 287 20.86 -18.98 8.16
CA ASP A 287 21.43 -20.32 7.97
C ASP A 287 20.67 -21.12 6.92
N MET A 288 19.51 -20.61 6.47
CA MET A 288 18.76 -21.25 5.40
C MET A 288 19.48 -21.03 4.07
N PRO A 289 19.81 -22.10 3.34
CA PRO A 289 20.43 -21.97 2.04
C PRO A 289 19.53 -21.17 1.10
N PRO A 290 20.07 -20.19 0.36
CA PRO A 290 19.27 -19.30 -0.47
C PRO A 290 18.54 -20.11 -1.53
N ILE A 291 17.23 -19.90 -1.65
CA ILE A 291 16.42 -20.51 -2.71
C ILE A 291 16.87 -19.94 -4.05
N ARG A 292 17.77 -20.64 -4.73
CA ARG A 292 18.27 -20.24 -6.05
C ARG A 292 17.34 -20.80 -7.12
N ARG A 293 16.72 -19.89 -7.88
CA ARG A 293 16.05 -20.27 -9.13
C ARG A 293 17.13 -20.58 -10.17
N GLU A 294 17.15 -21.81 -10.63
CA GLU A 294 18.03 -22.24 -11.70
C GLU A 294 17.58 -21.61 -13.04
N PRO A 295 18.49 -21.43 -14.01
CA PRO A 295 18.18 -20.81 -15.31
C PRO A 295 17.05 -21.50 -16.09
N ASN A 296 16.78 -22.78 -15.80
CA ASN A 296 15.72 -23.59 -16.38
C ASN A 296 14.35 -23.41 -15.70
N GLY A 297 14.23 -22.49 -14.74
CA GLY A 297 12.99 -22.20 -14.02
C GLY A 297 12.70 -23.16 -12.85
N LEU A 298 13.56 -24.16 -12.60
CA LEU A 298 13.46 -25.02 -11.43
C LEU A 298 13.93 -24.27 -10.18
N ILE A 299 13.24 -24.52 -9.07
CA ILE A 299 13.69 -24.07 -7.75
C ILE A 299 14.59 -25.18 -7.21
N ARG A 300 15.91 -24.94 -7.11
CA ARG A 300 16.80 -25.88 -6.43
C ARG A 300 16.61 -25.67 -4.94
N VAL A 301 15.70 -26.45 -4.37
CA VAL A 301 15.60 -26.58 -2.93
C VAL A 301 16.73 -27.55 -2.54
N PRO A 302 17.69 -27.14 -1.69
CA PRO A 302 18.69 -28.06 -1.17
C PRO A 302 17.98 -29.20 -0.42
N PRO A 303 18.58 -30.40 -0.36
CA PRO A 303 17.94 -31.54 0.29
C PRO A 303 17.58 -31.18 1.73
N TYR A 304 16.29 -31.02 1.98
CA TYR A 304 15.69 -30.77 3.29
C TYR A 304 15.46 -32.06 4.07
N LEU A 305 15.83 -33.19 3.47
CA LEU A 305 15.77 -34.49 4.11
C LEU A 305 17.15 -34.68 4.73
N PRO A 306 17.24 -34.79 6.08
CA PRO A 306 18.41 -35.38 6.71
C PRO A 306 18.79 -36.67 5.96
N GLU A 307 20.07 -37.02 5.92
CA GLU A 307 20.50 -38.32 5.36
C GLU A 307 19.56 -39.43 5.88
N GLY A 308 18.92 -40.15 4.96
CA GLY A 308 17.98 -41.23 5.26
C GLY A 308 16.47 -40.92 5.13
N TYR A 309 16.06 -39.68 4.85
CA TYR A 309 14.64 -39.33 4.70
C TYR A 309 14.13 -39.19 3.24
N GLY A 310 14.91 -39.65 2.25
CA GLY A 310 14.49 -39.67 0.84
C GLY A 310 13.28 -40.59 0.54
N PRO A 311 12.53 -40.34 -0.55
CA PRO A 311 11.42 -41.20 -0.99
C PRO A 311 11.82 -42.66 -1.31
N ASP A 312 13.12 -42.96 -1.29
CA ASP A 312 13.70 -44.25 -1.63
C ASP A 312 13.79 -45.22 -0.44
N GLY A 313 13.26 -44.84 0.74
CA GLY A 313 12.64 -45.78 1.68
C GLY A 313 13.44 -46.99 2.19
N THR A 314 14.77 -47.04 2.10
CA THR A 314 15.55 -48.11 2.73
C THR A 314 16.05 -47.67 4.10
N GLN A 315 15.27 -48.03 5.12
CA GLN A 315 15.72 -48.01 6.50
C GLN A 315 16.72 -49.17 6.72
N THR A 316 17.94 -48.85 7.12
CA THR A 316 18.72 -49.71 8.01
C THR A 316 19.03 -48.91 9.26
N VAL A 317 18.11 -48.93 10.21
CA VAL A 317 18.39 -48.49 11.58
C VAL A 317 19.24 -49.59 12.23
N SER A 318 20.55 -49.39 12.29
CA SER A 318 21.40 -50.09 13.26
C SER A 318 21.26 -49.33 14.56
N LEU A 319 20.48 -49.87 15.50
CA LEU A 319 20.52 -49.39 16.88
C LEU A 319 21.96 -49.56 17.40
N GLU A 320 22.54 -48.49 17.94
CA GLU A 320 23.85 -48.51 18.60
C GLU A 320 23.91 -49.57 19.72
N PRO A 321 25.11 -50.05 20.06
CA PRO A 321 25.27 -51.01 21.14
C PRO A 321 25.05 -50.32 22.49
N GLU A 322 23.92 -50.60 23.13
CA GLU A 322 23.74 -50.34 24.56
C GLU A 322 24.85 -51.03 25.36
N GLY A 323 25.39 -50.29 26.32
CA GLY A 323 26.60 -50.61 27.05
C GLY A 323 26.64 -52.01 27.65
N ALA A 324 27.72 -52.72 27.36
CA ALA A 324 28.13 -53.90 28.11
C ALA A 324 28.59 -53.49 29.51
N VAL A 325 27.65 -53.39 30.45
CA VAL A 325 27.91 -53.60 31.87
C VAL A 325 27.82 -55.11 32.11
N ARG A 326 28.96 -55.80 32.26
CA ARG A 326 29.06 -57.02 33.05
C ARG A 326 30.43 -57.10 33.74
N THR A 327 30.34 -57.17 35.06
CA THR A 327 31.30 -57.72 36.03
C THR A 327 31.88 -59.07 35.61
#